data_AF-A0A2H9MLI1-F1
#
_entry.id   AF-A0A2H9MLI1-F1
#
_cell.length_a   1.000
_cell.length_b   1.000
_cell.length_c   1.000
_cell.angle_alpha   90.00
_cell.angle_beta   90.00
_cell.angle_gamma   90.00
#
_symmetry.space_group_name_H-M   'P 1'
#
loop_
_entity.id
_entity.type
_entity.pdbx_description
1 polymer ?
#
loop_
_entity_poly.entity_id
_entity_poly.type
_entity_poly.pdbx_seq_one_letter_code
_entity_poly.pdbx_strand_id
1 'polypeptide(L)'
;MPYKFSPSSLSLLKECPRCFWLHFNKGIKRPDTIFPSLPSGMDKILKAHFDSFRDRDELPPELKDMNDEVTLFDNAGLLEVWRNNFRGIQWTDEKGNLIRGAVDNILQKGKKLIVLDYKTRGYPLKEDTAKYYQDQLDVYNFLLRKNGYETEDYAYLLFYHPDKVNENGDFVFHTDLVRMDISVKNAERIFNEAEKVLEGNMPEPSDNCQFCEWVDKCNLHD
;
A
#
# COMPACT_ATOMS: atom_id res chain seq x y z
N MET A 1 22.07 -1.31 -13.29
CA MET A 1 21.02 -0.33 -13.67
C MET A 1 20.23 0.01 -12.43
N PRO A 2 19.79 1.26 -12.24
CA PRO A 2 19.02 1.64 -11.06
C PRO A 2 17.69 0.87 -11.01
N TYR A 3 17.32 0.41 -9.83
CA TYR A 3 16.08 -0.32 -9.59
C TYR A 3 14.91 0.65 -9.37
N LYS A 4 13.68 0.18 -9.65
CA LYS A 4 12.44 0.93 -9.41
C LYS A 4 11.54 0.14 -8.48
N PHE A 5 11.40 0.59 -7.25
CA PHE A 5 10.62 -0.08 -6.21
C PHE A 5 9.25 0.57 -6.01
N SER A 6 8.29 -0.27 -5.66
CA SER A 6 6.99 0.10 -5.10
C SER A 6 6.72 -0.74 -3.84
N PRO A 7 5.76 -0.36 -2.98
CA PRO A 7 5.35 -1.19 -1.85
C PRO A 7 5.04 -2.63 -2.26
N SER A 8 4.32 -2.82 -3.37
CA SER A 8 4.01 -4.17 -3.88
C SER A 8 5.24 -4.93 -4.36
N SER A 9 6.20 -4.27 -5.02
CA SER A 9 7.43 -4.95 -5.43
C SER A 9 8.31 -5.33 -4.23
N LEU A 10 8.27 -4.54 -3.15
CA LEU A 10 9.01 -4.84 -1.92
C LEU A 10 8.31 -5.92 -1.09
N SER A 11 6.99 -6.01 -1.15
CA SER A 11 6.25 -7.13 -0.56
C SER A 11 6.69 -8.47 -1.16
N LEU A 12 7.02 -8.50 -2.47
CA LEU A 12 7.55 -9.69 -3.14
C LEU A 12 8.85 -10.21 -2.50
N LEU A 13 9.71 -9.32 -1.98
CA LEU A 13 10.94 -9.72 -1.26
C LEU A 13 10.59 -10.57 -0.03
N LYS A 14 9.61 -10.11 0.76
CA LYS A 14 9.13 -10.81 1.97
C LYS A 14 8.46 -12.14 1.63
N GLU A 15 7.77 -12.21 0.49
CA GLU A 15 7.16 -13.44 0.02
C GLU A 15 8.20 -14.44 -0.48
N CYS A 16 9.14 -14.02 -1.33
CA CYS A 16 10.24 -14.85 -1.80
C CYS A 16 11.42 -14.02 -2.34
N PRO A 17 12.60 -14.09 -1.70
CA PRO A 17 13.77 -13.34 -2.15
C PRO A 17 14.28 -13.83 -3.52
N ARG A 18 14.12 -15.12 -3.85
CA ARG A 18 14.46 -15.64 -5.18
C ARG A 18 13.58 -15.03 -6.27
N CYS A 19 12.26 -14.98 -6.06
CA CYS A 19 11.34 -14.35 -7.02
C CYS A 19 11.61 -12.85 -7.17
N PHE A 20 11.92 -12.17 -6.07
CA PHE A 20 12.33 -10.77 -6.09
C PHE A 20 13.61 -10.55 -6.91
N TRP A 21 14.64 -11.34 -6.66
CA TRP A 21 15.89 -11.30 -7.43
C TRP A 21 15.67 -11.56 -8.92
N LEU A 22 14.91 -12.60 -9.27
CA LEU A 22 14.59 -12.96 -10.65
C LEU A 22 13.83 -11.84 -11.38
N HIS A 23 12.88 -11.19 -10.70
CA HIS A 23 12.13 -10.06 -11.26
C HIS A 23 13.08 -8.95 -11.69
N PHE A 24 13.94 -8.48 -10.77
CA PHE A 24 14.73 -7.28 -10.98
C PHE A 24 16.02 -7.52 -11.78
N ASN A 25 16.70 -8.66 -11.59
CA ASN A 25 17.97 -8.94 -12.24
C ASN A 25 17.84 -9.73 -13.54
N LYS A 26 16.74 -10.46 -13.75
CA LYS A 26 16.51 -11.28 -14.95
C LYS A 26 15.25 -10.91 -15.73
N GLY A 27 14.40 -10.03 -15.20
CA GLY A 27 13.11 -9.71 -15.81
C GLY A 27 12.10 -10.86 -15.76
N ILE A 28 12.38 -11.92 -15.00
CA ILE A 28 11.51 -13.10 -14.86
C ILE A 28 10.53 -12.83 -13.73
N LYS A 29 9.29 -12.52 -14.10
CA LYS A 29 8.21 -12.25 -13.15
C LYS A 29 7.43 -13.54 -12.88
N ARG A 30 6.78 -13.59 -11.71
CA ARG A 30 5.72 -14.58 -11.46
C ARG A 30 4.60 -14.38 -12.48
N PRO A 31 3.87 -15.44 -12.85
CA PRO A 31 2.62 -15.30 -13.59
C PRO A 31 1.68 -14.30 -12.91
N ASP A 32 1.11 -13.39 -13.70
CA ASP A 32 0.16 -12.42 -13.18
C ASP A 32 -1.12 -13.14 -12.73
N THR A 33 -1.64 -12.75 -11.57
CA THR A 33 -2.97 -13.19 -11.10
C THR A 33 -4.02 -12.17 -11.50
N ILE A 34 -5.26 -12.64 -11.72
CA ILE A 34 -6.38 -11.76 -12.02
C ILE A 34 -6.68 -10.94 -10.76
N PHE A 35 -6.44 -9.64 -10.80
CA PHE A 35 -6.90 -8.74 -9.74
C PHE A 35 -8.42 -8.57 -9.85
N PRO A 36 -9.21 -8.81 -8.79
CA PRO A 36 -10.66 -8.67 -8.85
C PRO A 36 -11.08 -7.23 -9.20
N SER A 37 -12.09 -7.07 -10.07
CA SER A 37 -12.57 -5.75 -10.50
C SER A 37 -13.34 -4.98 -9.43
N LEU A 38 -13.90 -5.68 -8.44
CA LEU A 38 -14.71 -5.06 -7.40
C LEU A 38 -13.87 -4.14 -6.48
N PRO A 39 -12.73 -4.58 -5.88
CA PRO A 39 -11.87 -3.69 -5.11
C PRO A 39 -11.39 -2.46 -5.89
N SER A 40 -11.00 -2.61 -7.17
CA SER A 40 -10.55 -1.46 -7.97
C SER A 40 -11.69 -0.49 -8.30
N GLY A 41 -12.89 -1.01 -8.56
CA GLY A 41 -14.09 -0.19 -8.72
C GLY A 41 -14.46 0.57 -7.45
N MET A 42 -14.41 -0.11 -6.29
CA MET A 42 -14.67 0.50 -4.99
C MET A 42 -13.65 1.58 -4.65
N ASP A 43 -12.36 1.32 -4.84
CA ASP A 43 -11.29 2.30 -4.63
C ASP A 43 -11.54 3.63 -5.37
N LYS A 44 -11.92 3.54 -6.65
CA LYS A 44 -12.27 4.71 -7.45
C LYS A 44 -13.46 5.49 -6.88
N ILE A 45 -14.51 4.78 -6.44
CA ILE A 45 -15.71 5.39 -5.84
C ILE A 45 -15.36 6.05 -4.50
N LEU A 46 -14.56 5.40 -3.66
CA LEU A 46 -14.13 5.92 -2.37
C LEU A 46 -13.30 7.20 -2.51
N LYS A 47 -12.38 7.25 -3.48
CA LYS A 47 -11.62 8.47 -3.80
C LYS A 47 -12.53 9.63 -4.15
N ALA A 48 -13.52 9.40 -5.03
CA ALA A 48 -14.49 10.42 -5.41
C ALA A 48 -15.39 10.84 -4.24
N HIS A 49 -15.82 9.90 -3.40
CA HIS A 49 -16.58 10.17 -2.17
C HIS A 49 -15.79 11.11 -1.25
N PHE A 50 -14.56 10.76 -0.89
CA PHE A 50 -13.73 11.61 -0.03
C PHE A 50 -13.40 12.97 -0.66
N ASP A 51 -13.18 13.02 -1.96
CA ASP A 51 -12.98 14.29 -2.67
C ASP A 51 -14.20 15.21 -2.52
N SER A 52 -15.42 14.67 -2.62
CA SER A 52 -16.66 15.45 -2.43
C SER A 52 -16.85 16.02 -1.02
N PHE A 53 -16.26 15.38 0.00
CA PHE A 53 -16.25 15.88 1.38
C PHE A 53 -15.15 16.93 1.57
N ARG A 54 -13.96 16.70 0.98
CA ARG A 54 -12.88 17.70 0.98
C ARG A 54 -13.35 19.01 0.36
N ASP A 55 -14.03 18.95 -0.78
CA ASP A 55 -14.47 20.16 -1.50
C ASP A 55 -15.53 20.97 -0.74
N ARG A 56 -16.07 20.42 0.36
CA ARG A 56 -17.02 21.07 1.28
C ARG A 56 -16.39 21.38 2.65
N ASP A 57 -15.09 21.14 2.81
CA ASP A 57 -14.38 21.23 4.09
C ASP A 57 -15.03 20.38 5.21
N GLU A 58 -15.56 19.21 4.85
CA GLU A 58 -16.23 18.28 5.76
C GLU A 58 -15.44 16.97 5.91
N LEU A 59 -15.62 16.28 7.03
CA LEU A 59 -15.18 14.89 7.18
C LEU A 59 -16.29 13.93 6.74
N PRO A 60 -15.95 12.82 6.05
CA PRO A 60 -16.93 11.83 5.68
C PRO A 60 -17.38 11.01 6.90
N PRO A 61 -18.59 10.41 6.89
CA PRO A 61 -19.16 9.69 8.03
C PRO A 61 -18.26 8.59 8.60
N GLU A 62 -17.40 8.00 7.77
CA GLU A 62 -16.43 6.97 8.15
C GLU A 62 -15.34 7.48 9.10
N LEU A 63 -15.12 8.80 9.16
CA LEU A 63 -14.16 9.45 10.04
C LEU A 63 -14.83 10.32 11.12
N LYS A 64 -16.15 10.23 11.29
CA LYS A 64 -16.92 11.12 12.18
C LYS A 64 -16.42 11.13 13.63
N ASP A 65 -15.92 10.00 14.12
CA ASP A 65 -15.47 9.86 15.51
C ASP A 65 -14.11 10.56 15.76
N MET A 66 -13.47 11.10 14.71
CA MET A 66 -12.23 11.88 14.81
C MET A 66 -12.45 13.35 15.23
N ASN A 67 -13.70 13.77 15.53
CA ASN A 67 -14.11 14.99 16.26
C ASN A 67 -13.17 16.21 16.08
N ASP A 68 -13.09 16.74 14.85
CA ASP A 68 -12.31 17.93 14.48
C ASP A 68 -10.79 17.86 14.72
N GLU A 69 -10.23 16.70 15.06
CA GLU A 69 -8.78 16.56 15.24
C GLU A 69 -7.99 16.59 13.94
N VAL A 70 -8.67 16.30 12.81
CA VAL A 70 -8.07 16.17 11.49
C VAL A 70 -8.97 16.77 10.42
N THR A 71 -8.38 17.20 9.32
CA THR A 71 -9.08 17.58 8.09
C THR A 71 -8.61 16.72 6.92
N LEU A 72 -9.35 16.73 5.81
CA LEU A 72 -8.87 16.16 4.55
C LEU A 72 -7.77 17.06 3.97
N PHE A 73 -6.77 16.47 3.30
CA PHE A 73 -5.70 17.22 2.66
C PHE A 73 -6.24 18.12 1.54
N ASP A 74 -5.96 19.41 1.64
CA ASP A 74 -6.59 20.47 0.84
C ASP A 74 -6.02 20.58 -0.59
N ASN A 75 -4.78 20.17 -0.82
CA ASN A 75 -4.14 20.24 -2.12
C ASN A 75 -4.55 19.08 -3.04
N ALA A 76 -5.72 19.23 -3.67
CA ALA A 76 -6.30 18.25 -4.57
C ALA A 76 -5.37 17.85 -5.73
N GLY A 77 -4.68 18.82 -6.35
CA GLY A 77 -3.79 18.56 -7.48
C GLY A 77 -2.56 17.73 -7.09
N LEU A 78 -2.00 17.99 -5.91
CA LEU A 78 -0.89 17.19 -5.37
C LEU A 78 -1.36 15.79 -4.97
N LEU A 79 -2.54 15.68 -4.35
CA LEU A 79 -3.14 14.39 -4.00
C LEU A 79 -3.43 13.53 -5.24
N GLU A 80 -3.85 14.13 -6.36
CA GLU A 80 -4.03 13.44 -7.64
C GLU A 80 -2.71 12.83 -8.15
N VAL A 81 -1.60 13.58 -8.04
CA VAL A 81 -0.27 13.06 -8.38
C VAL A 81 0.12 11.91 -7.45
N TRP A 82 -0.11 12.06 -6.15
CA TRP A 82 0.20 11.05 -5.15
C TRP A 82 -0.66 9.79 -5.25
N ARG A 83 -1.89 9.87 -5.77
CA ARG A 83 -2.76 8.72 -6.05
C ARG A 83 -2.38 7.95 -7.32
N ASN A 84 -1.56 8.54 -8.19
CA ASN A 84 -1.23 7.93 -9.48
C ASN A 84 -0.13 6.87 -9.35
N ASN A 85 -0.45 5.61 -9.67
CA ASN A 85 0.50 4.48 -9.60
C ASN A 85 1.77 4.62 -10.46
N PHE A 86 1.80 5.52 -11.45
CA PHE A 86 2.96 5.81 -12.30
C PHE A 86 3.73 7.07 -11.86
N ARG A 87 3.12 7.97 -11.08
CA ARG A 87 3.76 9.18 -10.55
C ARG A 87 3.99 9.06 -9.05
N GLY A 88 2.95 9.04 -8.24
CA GLY A 88 3.02 8.79 -6.80
C GLY A 88 3.91 9.78 -6.06
N ILE A 89 4.18 9.48 -4.80
CA ILE A 89 5.25 10.12 -4.03
C ILE A 89 6.54 9.41 -4.41
N GLN A 90 7.58 10.17 -4.78
CA GLN A 90 8.84 9.62 -5.28
C GLN A 90 10.01 10.04 -4.40
N TRP A 91 10.98 9.14 -4.25
CA TRP A 91 12.29 9.45 -3.70
C TRP A 91 13.33 8.60 -4.42
N THR A 92 14.52 9.18 -4.66
CA THR A 92 15.63 8.47 -5.29
C THR A 92 16.81 8.44 -4.32
N ASP A 93 17.42 7.28 -4.14
CA ASP A 93 18.60 7.12 -3.29
C ASP A 93 19.89 7.59 -3.99
N GLU A 94 21.01 7.52 -3.26
CA GLU A 94 22.33 7.93 -3.76
C GLU A 94 22.85 7.02 -4.90
N LYS A 95 22.35 5.79 -5.01
CA LYS A 95 22.68 4.85 -6.09
C LYS A 95 21.80 5.03 -7.33
N GLY A 96 20.82 5.94 -7.26
CA GLY A 96 19.87 6.22 -8.33
C GLY A 96 18.65 5.29 -8.33
N ASN A 97 18.46 4.44 -7.33
CA ASN A 97 17.25 3.62 -7.23
C ASN A 97 16.06 4.50 -6.88
N LEU A 98 14.96 4.32 -7.59
CA LEU A 98 13.72 5.08 -7.40
C LEU A 98 12.74 4.27 -6.55
N ILE A 99 12.20 4.89 -5.51
CA ILE A 99 11.09 4.36 -4.72
C ILE A 99 9.87 5.22 -5.00
N ARG A 100 8.77 4.58 -5.37
CA ARG A 100 7.49 5.24 -5.62
C ARG A 100 6.35 4.55 -4.88
N GLY A 101 5.55 5.33 -4.17
CA GLY A 101 4.31 4.88 -3.53
C GLY A 101 3.13 5.71 -4.00
N ALA A 102 1.97 5.06 -4.18
CA ALA A 102 0.73 5.75 -4.48
C ALA A 102 -0.25 5.56 -3.32
N VAL A 103 -0.60 6.65 -2.63
CA VAL A 103 -1.52 6.64 -1.48
C VAL A 103 -2.96 6.77 -1.95
N ASP A 104 -3.92 6.30 -1.16
CA ASP A 104 -5.32 6.54 -1.46
C ASP A 104 -5.80 7.91 -0.97
N ASN A 105 -5.43 8.31 0.24
CA ASN A 105 -5.76 9.61 0.79
C ASN A 105 -4.76 10.07 1.86
N ILE A 106 -4.85 11.35 2.22
CA ILE A 106 -4.06 11.98 3.27
C ILE A 106 -5.02 12.79 4.15
N LEU A 107 -4.92 12.59 5.46
CA LEU A 107 -5.51 13.47 6.46
C LEU A 107 -4.44 14.45 6.94
N GLN A 108 -4.88 15.58 7.47
CA GLN A 108 -4.01 16.63 7.98
C GLN A 108 -4.35 16.94 9.43
N LYS A 109 -3.34 16.94 10.30
CA LYS A 109 -3.41 17.33 11.71
C LYS A 109 -2.46 18.51 11.93
N GLY A 110 -2.99 19.73 11.82
CA GLY A 110 -2.18 20.94 11.79
C GLY A 110 -1.25 20.95 10.57
N LYS A 111 0.07 20.83 10.79
CA LYS A 111 1.08 20.77 9.73
C LYS A 111 1.48 19.35 9.33
N LYS A 112 1.08 18.35 10.12
CA LYS A 112 1.47 16.96 9.91
C LYS A 112 0.45 16.24 9.05
N LEU A 113 0.96 15.37 8.19
CA LEU A 113 0.17 14.49 7.35
C LEU A 113 -0.02 13.12 8.03
N ILE A 114 -1.17 12.51 7.79
CA ILE A 114 -1.50 11.15 8.24
C ILE A 114 -1.96 10.38 7.00
N VAL A 115 -1.31 9.27 6.71
CA VAL A 115 -1.72 8.40 5.59
C VAL A 115 -3.05 7.72 5.93
N LEU A 116 -4.00 7.75 5.00
CA LEU A 116 -5.25 7.00 5.06
C LEU A 116 -5.34 6.12 3.82
N ASP A 117 -5.38 4.80 4.02
CA ASP A 117 -5.34 3.81 2.93
C ASP A 117 -6.59 2.92 2.98
N TYR A 118 -7.24 2.76 1.82
CA TYR A 118 -8.54 2.08 1.73
C TYR A 118 -8.35 0.58 1.50
N LYS A 119 -9.16 -0.24 2.16
CA LYS A 119 -9.09 -1.69 2.04
C LYS A 119 -10.46 -2.32 1.88
N THR A 120 -10.76 -2.83 0.69
CA THR A 120 -11.96 -3.63 0.47
C THR A 120 -11.68 -5.10 0.78
N ARG A 121 -12.55 -5.74 1.58
CA ARG A 121 -12.49 -7.17 1.89
C ARG A 121 -13.85 -7.83 1.70
N GLY A 122 -13.83 -9.14 1.45
CA GLY A 122 -15.05 -9.94 1.35
C GLY A 122 -15.66 -10.35 2.70
N TYR A 123 -14.95 -10.12 3.81
CA TYR A 123 -15.33 -10.57 5.15
C TYR A 123 -14.85 -9.57 6.22
N PRO A 124 -15.42 -9.60 7.43
CA PRO A 124 -14.94 -8.84 8.58
C PRO A 124 -13.46 -9.10 8.90
N LEU A 125 -12.83 -8.13 9.55
CA LEU A 125 -11.43 -8.23 10.00
C LEU A 125 -11.24 -9.43 10.95
N LYS A 126 -10.19 -10.22 10.69
CA LYS A 126 -9.62 -11.13 11.69
C LYS A 126 -8.54 -10.39 12.47
N GLU A 127 -8.20 -10.86 13.66
CA GLU A 127 -7.02 -10.41 14.38
C GLU A 127 -5.80 -10.38 13.45
N ASP A 128 -4.97 -9.35 13.58
CA ASP A 128 -3.74 -9.12 12.79
C ASP A 128 -3.89 -8.87 11.29
N THR A 129 -5.10 -8.86 10.73
CA THR A 129 -5.30 -8.58 9.27
C THR A 129 -4.67 -7.25 8.84
N ALA A 130 -4.71 -6.23 9.71
CA ALA A 130 -4.15 -4.92 9.42
C ALA A 130 -2.60 -4.93 9.30
N LYS A 131 -1.91 -5.84 10.00
CA LYS A 131 -0.44 -5.93 10.01
C LYS A 131 0.14 -6.30 8.64
N TYR A 132 -0.63 -6.94 7.76
CA TYR A 132 -0.20 -7.23 6.39
C TYR A 132 0.11 -5.96 5.58
N TYR A 133 -0.47 -4.82 5.95
CA TYR A 133 -0.28 -3.54 5.26
C TYR A 133 0.76 -2.63 5.94
N GLN A 134 1.39 -3.09 7.03
CA GLN A 134 2.36 -2.28 7.79
C GLN A 134 3.50 -1.75 6.92
N ASP A 135 4.14 -2.65 6.16
CA ASP A 135 5.30 -2.29 5.32
C ASP A 135 4.92 -1.23 4.27
N GLN A 136 3.68 -1.28 3.74
CA GLN A 136 3.17 -0.29 2.80
C GLN A 136 3.02 1.10 3.45
N LEU A 137 2.42 1.17 4.64
CA LEU A 137 2.21 2.43 5.36
C LEU A 137 3.54 3.05 5.84
N ASP A 138 4.49 2.23 6.27
CA ASP A 138 5.83 2.65 6.64
C ASP A 138 6.55 3.27 5.45
N VAL A 139 6.46 2.64 4.27
CA VAL A 139 7.05 3.15 3.03
C VAL A 139 6.42 4.47 2.61
N TYR A 140 5.10 4.63 2.71
CA TYR A 140 4.44 5.91 2.39
C TYR A 140 4.90 7.05 3.31
N ASN A 141 4.98 6.79 4.61
CA ASN A 141 5.47 7.78 5.57
C ASN A 141 6.94 8.12 5.34
N PHE A 142 7.77 7.11 5.06
CA PHE A 142 9.17 7.33 4.67
C PHE A 142 9.26 8.26 3.45
N LEU A 143 8.48 7.99 2.41
CA LEU A 143 8.48 8.79 1.17
C LEU A 143 8.06 10.24 1.43
N LEU A 144 6.98 10.45 2.20
CA LEU A 144 6.54 11.80 2.59
C LEU A 144 7.63 12.56 3.35
N ARG A 145 8.26 11.93 4.35
CA ARG A 145 9.34 12.56 5.13
C ARG A 145 10.58 12.85 4.29
N LYS A 146 10.96 11.96 3.37
CA LYS A 146 12.06 12.22 2.41
C LYS A 146 11.77 13.39 1.46
N ASN A 147 10.49 13.72 1.26
CA ASN A 147 10.05 14.88 0.46
C ASN A 147 9.84 16.15 1.29
N GLY A 148 10.27 16.16 2.56
CA GLY A 148 10.21 17.35 3.42
C GLY A 148 8.88 17.58 4.14
N TYR A 149 7.93 16.64 4.03
CA TYR A 149 6.67 16.71 4.79
C TYR A 149 6.85 16.15 6.20
N GLU A 150 6.20 16.77 7.18
CA GLU A 150 6.04 16.19 8.51
C GLU A 150 4.87 15.21 8.49
N THR A 151 5.04 14.04 9.11
CA THR A 151 3.95 13.07 9.30
C THR A 151 3.78 12.74 10.76
N GLU A 152 2.58 12.32 11.15
CA GLU A 152 2.43 11.65 12.45
C GLU A 152 3.15 10.30 12.47
N ASP A 153 3.35 9.76 13.67
CA ASP A 153 3.92 8.42 13.87
C ASP A 153 2.86 7.32 13.81
N TYR A 154 1.73 7.61 13.17
CA TYR A 154 0.64 6.67 12.91
C TYR A 154 -0.03 6.95 11.55
N ALA A 155 -0.70 5.94 11.02
CA ALA A 155 -1.55 6.00 9.84
C ALA A 155 -2.87 5.26 10.11
N TYR A 156 -3.81 5.36 9.17
CA TYR A 156 -5.08 4.64 9.23
C TYR A 156 -5.28 3.73 8.03
N LEU A 157 -5.83 2.56 8.31
CA LEU A 157 -6.47 1.70 7.32
C LEU A 157 -7.97 1.82 7.50
N LEU A 158 -8.68 2.20 6.45
CA LEU A 158 -10.14 2.20 6.43
C LEU A 158 -10.62 0.98 5.63
N PHE A 159 -11.10 -0.02 6.36
CA PHE A 159 -11.62 -1.24 5.78
C PHE A 159 -13.10 -1.10 5.44
N TYR A 160 -13.49 -1.60 4.28
CA TYR A 160 -14.88 -1.82 3.89
C TYR A 160 -15.09 -3.31 3.66
N HIS A 161 -16.14 -3.86 4.26
CA HIS A 161 -16.56 -5.24 3.99
C HIS A 161 -18.09 -5.33 3.95
N PRO A 162 -18.67 -6.29 3.19
CA PRO A 162 -20.11 -6.41 3.11
C PRO A 162 -20.70 -6.75 4.49
N ASP A 163 -21.88 -6.19 4.77
CA ASP A 163 -22.70 -6.48 5.94
C ASP A 163 -23.97 -7.24 5.52
N LYS A 164 -24.82 -6.58 4.73
CA LYS A 164 -26.11 -7.14 4.28
C LYS A 164 -26.55 -6.59 2.94
N VAL A 165 -27.61 -7.17 2.39
CA VAL A 165 -28.37 -6.61 1.27
C VAL A 165 -29.71 -6.14 1.81
N ASN A 166 -30.05 -4.88 1.55
CA ASN A 166 -31.36 -4.33 1.92
C ASN A 166 -32.46 -4.93 1.04
N GLU A 167 -33.73 -4.80 1.45
CA GLU A 167 -34.87 -5.33 0.70
C GLU A 167 -34.98 -4.76 -0.73
N ASN A 168 -34.47 -3.54 -0.95
CA ASN A 168 -34.43 -2.90 -2.26
C ASN A 168 -33.28 -3.39 -3.16
N GLY A 169 -32.43 -4.31 -2.69
CA GLY A 169 -31.31 -4.88 -3.44
C GLY A 169 -29.97 -4.16 -3.25
N ASP A 170 -29.90 -3.10 -2.43
CA ASP A 170 -28.67 -2.37 -2.19
C ASP A 170 -27.74 -3.14 -1.23
N PHE A 171 -26.47 -3.26 -1.60
CA PHE A 171 -25.44 -3.75 -0.70
C PHE A 171 -25.07 -2.69 0.34
N VAL A 172 -25.12 -3.09 1.60
CA VAL A 172 -24.61 -2.32 2.73
C VAL A 172 -23.22 -2.84 3.10
N PHE A 173 -22.29 -1.93 3.25
CA PHE A 173 -20.94 -2.21 3.73
C PHE A 173 -20.78 -1.68 5.15
N HIS A 174 -20.06 -2.43 5.98
CA HIS A 174 -19.54 -1.96 7.25
C HIS A 174 -18.14 -1.36 7.05
N THR A 175 -17.76 -0.44 7.93
CA THR A 175 -16.46 0.23 7.91
C THR A 175 -15.72 0.04 9.22
N ASP A 176 -14.46 -0.39 9.16
CA ASP A 176 -13.56 -0.43 10.31
C ASP A 176 -12.39 0.53 10.08
N LEU A 177 -12.21 1.48 10.99
CA LEU A 177 -11.05 2.37 10.99
C LEU A 177 -9.99 1.84 11.96
N VAL A 178 -8.85 1.41 11.43
CA VAL A 178 -7.76 0.83 12.21
C VAL A 178 -6.55 1.76 12.21
N ARG A 179 -6.13 2.20 13.40
CA ARG A 179 -4.89 2.95 13.59
C ARG A 179 -3.68 2.00 13.57
N MET A 180 -2.66 2.37 12.81
CA MET A 180 -1.40 1.64 12.69
C MET A 180 -0.25 2.54 13.11
N ASP A 181 0.61 2.07 14.01
CA ASP A 181 1.84 2.80 14.35
C ASP A 181 2.84 2.70 13.21
N ILE A 182 3.61 3.76 12.97
CA ILE A 182 4.51 3.87 11.81
C ILE A 182 5.98 3.77 12.23
N SER A 183 6.74 3.01 11.48
CA SER A 183 8.19 2.88 11.62
C SER A 183 8.91 3.15 10.31
N VAL A 184 9.36 4.39 10.14
CA VAL A 184 10.21 4.80 8.99
C VAL A 184 11.52 4.00 8.95
N LYS A 185 12.02 3.58 10.11
CA LYS A 185 13.18 2.68 10.23
C LYS A 185 12.91 1.30 9.62
N ASN A 186 11.67 0.80 9.68
CA ASN A 186 11.30 -0.46 9.03
C ASN A 186 11.35 -0.31 7.50
N ALA A 187 10.87 0.82 6.94
CA ALA A 187 11.00 1.10 5.52
C ALA A 187 12.48 1.13 5.07
N GLU A 188 13.35 1.82 5.81
CA GLU A 188 14.80 1.83 5.54
C GLU A 188 15.41 0.43 5.58
N ARG A 189 15.03 -0.39 6.57
CA ARG A 189 15.47 -1.79 6.68
C ARG A 189 15.04 -2.60 5.45
N ILE A 190 13.80 -2.46 5.00
CA ILE A 190 13.27 -3.17 3.82
C ILE A 190 14.06 -2.78 2.56
N PHE A 191 14.37 -1.50 2.38
CA PHE A 191 15.13 -1.06 1.21
C PHE A 191 16.56 -1.59 1.23
N ASN A 192 17.24 -1.52 2.39
CA ASN A 192 18.58 -2.07 2.53
C ASN A 192 18.62 -3.58 2.27
N GLU A 193 17.59 -4.31 2.71
CA GLU A 193 17.44 -5.74 2.44
C GLU A 193 17.23 -6.03 0.95
N ALA A 194 16.39 -5.22 0.29
CA ALA A 194 16.16 -5.30 -1.14
C ALA A 194 17.45 -5.09 -1.93
N GLU A 195 18.22 -4.04 -1.63
CA GLU A 195 19.50 -3.79 -2.28
C GLU A 195 20.48 -4.94 -2.09
N LYS A 196 20.63 -5.41 -0.84
CA LYS A 196 21.54 -6.51 -0.52
C LYS A 196 21.21 -7.78 -1.29
N VAL A 197 19.92 -8.11 -1.42
CA VAL A 197 19.49 -9.27 -2.21
C VAL A 197 19.86 -9.07 -3.68
N LEU A 198 19.58 -7.90 -4.25
CA LEU A 198 19.81 -7.64 -5.68
C LEU A 198 21.28 -7.54 -6.07
N GLU A 199 22.13 -7.05 -5.17
CA GLU A 199 23.59 -6.97 -5.38
C GLU A 199 24.27 -8.34 -5.22
N GLY A 200 23.63 -9.29 -4.52
CA GLY A 200 24.15 -10.63 -4.27
C GLY A 200 23.88 -11.64 -5.39
N ASN A 201 24.38 -12.86 -5.16
CA ASN A 201 23.99 -14.03 -5.93
C ASN A 201 22.49 -14.33 -5.74
N MET A 202 21.90 -15.04 -6.71
CA MET A 202 20.49 -15.46 -6.62
C MET A 202 20.26 -16.24 -5.30
N PRO A 203 19.34 -15.79 -4.44
CA PRO A 203 19.08 -16.44 -3.16
C PRO A 203 18.25 -17.72 -3.33
N GLU A 204 18.20 -18.51 -2.27
CA GLU A 204 17.27 -19.63 -2.14
C GLU A 204 15.81 -19.15 -2.10
N PRO A 205 14.85 -19.99 -2.52
CA PRO A 205 13.45 -19.61 -2.46
C PRO A 205 12.97 -19.63 -1.00
N SER A 206 11.90 -18.89 -0.70
CA SER A 206 11.20 -19.10 0.57
C SER A 206 10.58 -20.49 0.61
N ASP A 207 10.58 -21.12 1.79
CA ASP A 207 10.09 -22.50 2.01
C ASP A 207 8.66 -22.73 1.47
N ASN A 208 7.80 -21.71 1.56
CA ASN A 208 6.39 -21.80 1.15
C ASN A 208 6.09 -21.07 -0.18
N CYS A 209 7.11 -20.86 -1.03
CA CYS A 209 6.89 -20.18 -2.30
C CYS A 209 6.27 -21.12 -3.34
N GLN A 210 4.94 -21.05 -3.48
CA GLN A 210 4.17 -21.87 -4.43
C GLN A 210 4.65 -21.76 -5.88
N PHE A 211 5.19 -20.61 -6.29
CA PHE A 211 5.72 -20.42 -7.64
C PHE A 211 7.05 -21.15 -7.86
N CYS A 212 7.96 -21.08 -6.90
CA CYS A 212 9.22 -21.84 -6.98
C CYS A 212 8.94 -23.34 -6.90
N GLU A 213 8.05 -23.76 -6.00
CA GLU A 213 7.62 -25.16 -5.90
C GLU A 213 7.01 -25.67 -7.22
N TRP A 214 6.18 -24.85 -7.88
CA TRP A 214 5.61 -25.21 -9.18
C TRP A 214 6.68 -25.38 -10.26
N VAL A 215 7.65 -24.46 -10.35
CA VAL A 215 8.78 -24.57 -11.30
C VAL A 215 9.61 -25.82 -11.03
N ASP A 216 9.94 -26.09 -9.77
CA ASP A 216 10.74 -27.26 -9.40
C ASP A 216 10.02 -28.56 -9.79
N LYS A 217 8.69 -28.64 -9.57
CA LYS A 217 7.88 -29.78 -9.99
C LYS A 217 7.83 -29.96 -11.50
N CYS A 218 7.78 -28.87 -12.27
CA CYS A 218 7.87 -28.97 -13.74
C CYS A 218 9.22 -29.54 -14.18
N ASN A 219 10.32 -29.08 -13.58
CA ASN A 219 11.68 -29.52 -13.93
C ASN A 219 11.99 -30.96 -13.52
N LEU A 220 11.26 -31.55 -12.55
CA LEU A 220 11.45 -32.95 -12.14
C LEU A 220 10.96 -33.98 -13.17
N HIS A 221 10.25 -33.53 -14.20
CA HIS A 221 9.69 -34.38 -15.25
C HIS A 221 10.35 -34.17 -16.62
N ASP A 222 11.39 -33.34 -16.68
CA ASP A 222 12.30 -33.13 -17.83
C ASP A 222 13.63 -33.88 -17.62
#